data_AF-A0A7W1LD59-F1
#
_entry.id   AF-A0A7W1LD59-F1
#
_cell.length_a   1.000
_cell.length_b   1.000
_cell.length_c   1.000
_cell.angle_alpha   90.00
_cell.angle_beta   90.00
_cell.angle_gamma   90.00
#
_symmetry.space_group_name_H-M   'P 1'
#
loop_
_entity.id
_entity.type
_entity.pdbx_description
1 polymer ?
#
loop_
_entity_poly.entity_id
_entity_poly.type
_entity_poly.pdbx_seq_one_letter_code
_entity_poly.pdbx_strand_id
1 'polypeptide(L)' 'MGLAKLKVERLSTPEDYLTFEREADTRHEFLDGEIYA' A
#
# COMPACT_ATOMS: atom_id res chain seq x y z
N MET A 1 -5.51 13.91 27.76
CA MET A 1 -5.84 12.73 26.95
C MET A 1 -5.80 13.12 25.48
N GLY A 2 -4.66 12.96 24.82
CA GLY A 2 -4.54 13.29 23.40
C GLY A 2 -5.11 12.15 22.56
N LEU A 3 -6.14 12.42 21.76
CA LEU A 3 -6.58 11.51 20.70
C LEU A 3 -5.42 11.38 19.72
N ALA A 4 -4.64 10.30 19.86
CA ALA A 4 -3.71 9.88 18.84
C ALA A 4 -4.53 9.76 17.56
N LYS A 5 -4.28 10.70 16.65
CA LYS A 5 -4.87 10.75 15.32
C LYS A 5 -4.54 9.41 14.69
N LEU A 6 -5.49 8.47 14.67
CA LEU A 6 -5.32 7.20 13.97
C LEU A 6 -5.03 7.60 12.54
N LYS A 7 -3.75 7.54 12.17
CA LYS A 7 -3.34 7.64 10.79
C LYS A 7 -3.90 6.37 10.19
N VAL A 8 -5.09 6.48 9.60
CA VAL A 8 -5.65 5.41 8.80
C VAL A 8 -4.71 5.34 7.60
N GLU A 9 -3.65 4.56 7.75
CA GLU A 9 -2.79 4.20 6.63
C GLU A 9 -3.72 3.44 5.70
N ARG A 10 -4.07 4.08 4.57
CA ARG A 10 -4.91 3.46 3.56
C ARG A 10 -4.13 2.25 3.07
N LEU A 11 -4.57 1.07 3.47
CA LEU A 11 -4.11 -0.19 2.93
C LEU A 11 -4.48 -0.22 1.44
N SER A 12 -3.51 -0.51 0.59
CA SER A 12 -3.72 -0.73 -0.84
C SER A 12 -4.51 -2.02 -1.04
N THR A 13 -5.46 -2.03 -1.97
CA THR A 13 -6.10 -3.29 -2.36
C THR A 13 -5.21 -4.07 -3.34
N PRO A 14 -5.48 -5.37 -3.58
CA PRO A 14 -4.80 -6.10 -4.63
C PRO A 14 -4.92 -5.43 -6.02
N GLU A 15 -6.06 -4.80 -6.32
CA GLU A 15 -6.29 -4.09 -7.58
C GLU A 15 -5.42 -2.83 -7.70
N ASP A 16 -5.26 -2.09 -6.59
CA ASP A 16 -4.37 -0.93 -6.53
C ASP A 16 -2.93 -1.36 -6.79
N TYR A 17 -2.48 -2.45 -6.14
CA TYR A 17 -1.15 -3.03 -6.35
C TYR A 17 -0.94 -3.47 -7.81
N LEU A 18 -1.90 -4.16 -8.43
CA LEU A 18 -1.78 -4.59 -9.82
C LEU A 18 -1.73 -3.42 -10.80
N THR A 19 -2.38 -2.31 -10.48
CA THR A 19 -2.32 -1.09 -11.29
C THR A 19 -0.96 -0.45 -11.17
N PHE A 20 -0.45 -0.31 -9.94
CA PHE A 20 0.89 0.19 -9.66
C PHE A 20 1.99 -0.66 -10.32
N GLU A 21 1.94 -2.00 -10.21
CA GLU A 21 2.93 -2.92 -10.80
C GLU A 21 2.99 -2.84 -12.34
N ARG A 22 1.89 -2.46 -13.00
CA ARG A 22 1.89 -2.30 -14.47
C ARG A 22 2.65 -1.06 -14.93
N GLU A 23 2.73 -0.06 -14.07
CA GLU A 23 3.43 1.21 -14.33
C GLU A 23 4.86 1.20 -13.78
N ALA A 24 5.15 0.28 -12.87
CA ALA A 24 6.47 0.11 -12.27
C ALA A 24 7.47 -0.53 -13.23
N ASP A 25 8.70 0.02 -13.23
CA ASP A 25 9.82 -0.54 -13.99
C ASP A 25 10.48 -1.74 -13.28
N THR A 26 10.27 -1.82 -11.96
CA THR A 26 10.75 -2.89 -11.08
C THR A 26 9.59 -3.64 -10.45
N ARG A 27 9.83 -4.89 -10.08
CA ARG A 27 8.83 -5.69 -9.35
C ARG A 27 8.82 -5.32 -7.88
N HIS A 28 7.63 -5.22 -7.31
CA HIS A 28 7.40 -4.99 -5.89
C HIS A 28 6.71 -6.20 -5.26
N GLU A 29 6.74 -6.27 -3.94
CA GLU A 29 5.99 -7.26 -3.16
C GLU A 29 4.74 -6.62 -2.55
N PHE A 30 3.64 -7.37 -2.52
CA PHE A 30 2.40 -6.94 -1.87
C PHE A 30 2.04 -7.88 -0.73
N LEU A 31 1.96 -7.33 0.49
CA LEU A 31 1.65 -8.08 1.69
C LEU A 31 0.76 -7.25 2.62
N ASP A 32 -0.39 -7.80 3.00
CA ASP A 32 -1.36 -7.21 3.95
C ASP A 32 -1.77 -5.75 3.65
N GLY A 33 -1.82 -5.38 2.37
CA GLY A 33 -2.17 -4.03 1.94
C GLY A 33 -1.00 -3.05 1.85
N GLU A 34 0.23 -3.53 2.04
CA GLU A 34 1.46 -2.75 1.87
C GLU A 34 2.23 -3.20 0.62
N ILE A 35 2.95 -2.25 0.00
CA ILE A 35 3.79 -2.47 -1.18
C ILE A 35 5.25 -2.22 -0.80
N TYR A 36 6.14 -3.18 -1.08
CA TYR A 36 7.56 -3.16 -0.74
C TYR A 36 8.43 -3.18 -2.01
N ALA A 37 9.53 -2.41 -2.00
CA ALA A 37 10.48 -2.29 -3.12
C ALA A 37 11.67 -3.27 -3.02
#